data_AF-A0A6N8XG88-F1
#
_entry.id   AF-A0A6N8XG88-F1
#
_cell.length_a   1.000
_cell.length_b   1.000
_cell.length_c   1.000
_cell.angle_alpha   90.00
_cell.angle_beta   90.00
_cell.angle_gamma   90.00
#
_symmetry.space_group_name_H-M   'P 1'
#
loop_
_entity.id
_entity.type
_entity.pdbx_description
1 polymer ?
#
loop_
_entity_poly.entity_id
_entity_poly.type
_entity_poly.pdbx_seq_one_letter_code
_entity_poly.pdbx_strand_id
1 'polypeptide(L)'
;MTRSSTNLGTARAKSSRNAPIPRRSGTRPRGAAGARLGLLSLALWTQWATAAEVDPDELEFRHGVSQFPDYELKYPPDFAHFDYVNPNAPKGGTLVLPITYAMDSVSPTSKPPGFYRSYDHLLERAGDELSGYYGSLAESVALSADRRTLVFRLRPEARWHDGTPITATDVKFSLDTFCDDYLASGWADVLEWITRVDAPGPHTVVVHANSDAAKQVNILGYIPIVPARYWAKRDVTRPAREPPPQSGPYRLTAVSQGRNLTYTRVPDYWG
;
A
#
# COMPACT_ATOMS: atom_id res chain seq x y z
N MET A 1 -28.14 -56.71 13.18
CA MET A 1 -26.68 -56.93 13.26
C MET A 1 -26.03 -55.67 13.79
N THR A 2 -25.40 -55.82 14.94
CA THR A 2 -24.81 -54.83 15.84
C THR A 2 -23.41 -54.38 15.39
N ARG A 3 -23.12 -53.07 15.46
CA ARG A 3 -21.75 -52.51 15.53
C ARG A 3 -21.85 -51.23 16.38
N SER A 4 -21.63 -51.31 17.69
CA SER A 4 -20.35 -51.30 18.42
C SER A 4 -19.59 -49.98 18.26
N SER A 5 -19.76 -49.13 19.27
CA SER A 5 -19.05 -47.89 19.57
C SER A 5 -17.74 -48.20 20.30
N THR A 6 -16.64 -47.57 19.92
CA THR A 6 -15.36 -47.65 20.66
C THR A 6 -14.91 -46.25 21.05
N ASN A 7 -14.89 -46.00 22.36
CA ASN A 7 -14.35 -44.82 23.02
C ASN A 7 -12.81 -44.77 22.88
N LEU A 8 -12.27 -43.60 22.52
CA LEU A 8 -10.84 -43.30 22.61
C LEU A 8 -10.58 -42.41 23.83
N GLY A 9 -9.75 -42.93 24.72
CA GLY A 9 -9.41 -42.34 26.01
C GLY A 9 -8.46 -41.14 25.90
N THR A 10 -8.69 -40.18 26.78
CA THR A 10 -7.87 -38.99 27.03
C THR A 10 -6.62 -39.35 27.85
N ALA A 11 -5.42 -39.09 27.31
CA ALA A 11 -4.17 -39.14 28.06
C ALA A 11 -3.70 -37.72 28.40
N ARG A 12 -3.58 -37.44 29.70
CA ARG A 12 -3.22 -36.14 30.30
C ARG A 12 -1.72 -36.14 30.61
N ALA A 13 -0.93 -35.32 29.93
CA ALA A 13 0.49 -35.15 30.20
C ALA A 13 0.71 -34.26 31.44
N LYS A 14 1.54 -34.75 32.38
CA LYS A 14 1.94 -34.06 33.62
C LYS A 14 3.10 -33.09 33.34
N SER A 15 2.88 -31.81 33.61
CA SER A 15 3.91 -30.76 33.69
C SER A 15 4.64 -30.86 35.04
N SER A 16 5.98 -30.79 35.02
CA SER A 16 6.84 -30.94 36.20
C SER A 16 7.57 -29.65 36.56
N ARG A 17 7.35 -29.23 37.82
CA ARG A 17 8.30 -28.69 38.80
C ARG A 17 8.89 -27.28 38.58
N ASN A 18 8.29 -26.32 39.29
CA ASN A 18 8.95 -25.13 39.85
C ASN A 18 9.76 -25.51 41.09
N ALA A 19 10.98 -24.97 41.23
CA ALA A 19 11.76 -24.99 42.47
C ALA A 19 12.20 -23.55 42.82
N PRO A 20 11.97 -23.05 44.05
CA PRO A 20 12.42 -21.73 44.48
C PRO A 20 13.81 -21.78 45.13
N ILE A 21 14.65 -20.77 44.85
CA ILE A 21 15.98 -20.59 45.44
C ILE A 21 15.86 -19.74 46.73
N PRO A 22 16.57 -20.09 47.82
CA PRO A 22 16.40 -19.45 49.14
C PRO A 22 17.18 -18.15 49.33
N ARG A 23 16.61 -17.26 50.16
CA ARG A 23 17.23 -16.04 50.70
C ARG A 23 18.32 -16.38 51.74
N ARG A 24 19.43 -15.64 51.72
CA ARG A 24 20.40 -15.56 52.83
C ARG A 24 20.52 -14.12 53.34
N SER A 25 20.57 -13.99 54.66
CA SER A 25 20.67 -12.76 55.45
C SER A 25 22.00 -12.71 56.23
N GLY A 26 22.47 -11.47 56.51
CA GLY A 26 23.56 -11.13 57.46
C GLY A 26 24.98 -11.14 56.85
N THR A 27 25.93 -10.23 57.12
CA THR A 27 26.17 -9.29 58.25
C THR A 27 27.16 -8.16 57.83
N ARG A 28 27.20 -7.05 58.60
CA ARG A 28 28.06 -5.81 58.52
C ARG A 28 29.55 -6.07 58.92
N PRO A 29 30.52 -5.10 59.05
CA PRO A 29 30.55 -3.62 58.85
C PRO A 29 31.84 -2.98 58.21
N ARG A 30 31.77 -1.65 57.99
CA ARG A 30 32.81 -0.57 58.04
C ARG A 30 34.13 -0.67 57.26
N GLY A 31 34.36 0.34 56.40
CA GLY A 31 35.68 0.80 55.95
C GLY A 31 35.58 2.06 55.09
N ALA A 32 36.19 3.16 55.53
CA ALA A 32 36.24 4.45 54.84
C ALA A 32 37.39 4.48 53.82
N ALA A 33 37.19 5.12 52.66
CA ALA A 33 38.24 5.81 51.91
C ALA A 33 37.61 6.58 50.75
N GLY A 34 37.91 7.88 50.67
CA GLY A 34 37.48 8.73 49.58
C GLY A 34 38.23 8.41 48.29
N ALA A 35 37.50 8.41 47.18
CA ALA A 35 38.07 8.55 45.84
C ALA A 35 37.10 9.39 45.01
N ARG A 36 37.51 10.63 44.73
CA ARG A 36 36.85 11.47 43.72
C ARG A 36 37.18 10.89 42.35
N LEU A 37 36.34 9.98 41.84
CA LEU A 37 36.35 9.63 40.42
C LEU A 37 35.60 10.73 39.65
N GLY A 38 36.34 11.49 38.85
CA GLY A 38 35.76 12.33 37.81
C GLY A 38 35.03 11.46 36.82
N LEU A 39 33.70 11.60 36.76
CA LEU A 39 32.87 11.04 35.71
C LEU A 39 33.19 11.79 34.41
N LEU A 40 34.03 11.21 33.55
CA LEU A 40 34.00 11.50 32.12
C LEU A 40 32.73 10.86 31.56
N SER A 41 31.64 11.63 31.56
CA SER A 41 30.43 11.31 30.79
C SER A 41 30.77 11.44 29.30
N LEU A 42 31.12 10.32 28.68
CA LEU A 42 31.18 10.20 27.24
C LEU A 42 29.72 10.22 26.72
N ALA A 43 29.24 11.41 26.37
CA ALA A 43 27.96 11.55 25.68
C ALA A 43 28.12 10.93 24.28
N LEU A 44 27.71 9.67 24.13
CA LEU A 44 27.43 9.09 22.81
C LEU A 44 26.18 9.79 22.26
N TRP A 45 26.41 10.80 21.44
CA TRP A 45 25.37 11.36 20.59
C TRP A 45 25.08 10.30 19.51
N THR A 46 24.06 9.49 19.72
CA THR A 46 23.43 8.76 18.63
C THR A 46 22.79 9.79 17.72
N GLN A 47 23.52 10.18 16.66
CA GLN A 47 22.92 10.90 15.55
C GLN A 47 21.95 9.95 14.87
N TRP A 48 20.67 10.10 15.21
CA TRP A 48 19.59 9.68 14.34
C TRP A 48 19.77 10.54 13.08
N ALA A 49 20.30 9.94 12.02
CA ALA A 49 20.31 10.58 10.72
C ALA A 49 18.84 10.85 10.36
N THR A 50 18.41 12.09 10.50
CA THR A 50 17.18 12.56 9.87
C THR A 50 17.36 12.31 8.38
N ALA A 51 16.47 11.52 7.77
CA ALA A 51 16.42 11.38 6.33
C ALA A 51 16.46 12.78 5.73
N ALA A 52 17.44 13.05 4.88
CA ALA A 52 17.61 14.37 4.28
C ALA A 52 16.29 14.74 3.59
N GLU A 53 15.82 15.96 3.83
CA GLU A 53 14.63 16.46 3.15
C GLU A 53 14.99 16.62 1.67
N VAL A 54 14.37 15.77 0.83
CA VAL A 54 14.63 15.78 -0.61
C VAL A 54 13.82 16.91 -1.23
N ASP A 55 14.51 17.87 -1.86
CA ASP A 55 13.84 18.89 -2.66
C ASP A 55 13.31 18.24 -3.96
N PRO A 56 11.98 18.18 -4.17
CA PRO A 56 11.40 17.62 -5.39
C PRO A 56 11.91 18.27 -6.67
N ASP A 57 12.32 19.54 -6.64
CA ASP A 57 12.69 20.29 -7.84
C ASP A 57 14.12 20.01 -8.33
N GLU A 58 14.94 19.33 -7.50
CA GLU A 58 16.29 18.89 -7.87
C GLU A 58 16.32 17.46 -8.47
N LEU A 59 15.17 16.79 -8.53
CA LEU A 59 15.08 15.40 -8.98
C LEU A 59 14.85 15.29 -10.50
N GLU A 60 15.42 14.24 -11.08
CA GLU A 60 15.17 13.87 -12.47
C GLU A 60 13.84 13.08 -12.58
N PHE A 61 12.81 13.74 -13.11
CA PHE A 61 11.53 13.09 -13.40
C PHE A 61 11.55 12.32 -14.70
N ARG A 62 10.97 11.12 -14.66
CA ARG A 62 10.82 10.21 -15.80
C ARG A 62 9.36 9.79 -15.93
N HIS A 63 8.95 9.37 -17.13
CA HIS A 63 7.60 8.85 -17.43
C HIS A 63 7.36 7.44 -16.88
N GLY A 64 8.36 6.85 -16.24
CA GLY A 64 8.27 5.53 -15.62
C GLY A 64 9.49 5.22 -14.76
N VAL A 65 9.45 4.05 -14.12
CA VAL A 65 10.47 3.56 -13.20
C VAL A 65 10.60 2.04 -13.30
N SER A 66 11.77 1.53 -12.93
CA SER A 66 12.06 0.10 -12.86
C SER A 66 12.50 -0.31 -11.46
N GLN A 67 12.28 -1.58 -11.12
CA GLN A 67 12.84 -2.19 -9.91
C GLN A 67 14.34 -2.42 -10.02
N PHE A 68 14.87 -2.52 -11.25
CA PHE A 68 16.28 -2.77 -11.49
C PHE A 68 17.02 -1.45 -11.73
N PRO A 69 18.17 -1.23 -11.08
CA PRO A 69 19.07 -0.14 -11.43
C PRO A 69 19.46 -0.21 -12.91
N ASP A 70 19.63 0.95 -13.55
CA ASP A 70 20.10 1.08 -14.93
C ASP A 70 19.25 0.33 -15.98
N TYR A 71 18.00 0.02 -15.65
CA TYR A 71 17.05 -0.59 -16.58
C TYR A 71 16.51 0.47 -17.53
N GLU A 72 16.77 0.27 -18.82
CA GLU A 72 16.19 1.09 -19.88
C GLU A 72 14.75 0.63 -20.15
N LEU A 73 13.81 1.56 -19.95
CA LEU A 73 12.39 1.34 -20.24
C LEU A 73 12.19 1.17 -21.75
N LYS A 74 11.43 0.14 -22.14
CA LYS A 74 11.15 -0.15 -23.56
C LYS A 74 10.44 1.02 -24.26
N TYR A 75 9.46 1.62 -23.60
CA TYR A 75 8.62 2.65 -24.22
C TYR A 75 9.21 4.04 -23.97
N PRO A 76 9.39 4.89 -25.01
CA PRO A 76 9.88 6.26 -24.86
C PRO A 76 8.82 7.16 -24.18
N PRO A 77 9.17 8.37 -23.70
CA PRO A 77 8.23 9.25 -23.00
C PRO A 77 6.93 9.61 -23.75
N ASP A 78 6.96 9.59 -25.08
CA ASP A 78 5.87 9.99 -25.97
C ASP A 78 5.11 8.81 -26.61
N PHE A 79 5.33 7.59 -26.11
CA PHE A 79 4.62 6.41 -26.60
C PHE A 79 3.09 6.56 -26.47
N ALA A 80 2.35 6.17 -27.51
CA ALA A 80 0.90 6.33 -27.55
C ALA A 80 0.13 5.21 -26.83
N HIS A 81 0.66 3.99 -26.88
CA HIS A 81 0.10 2.81 -26.25
C HIS A 81 1.17 1.72 -26.13
N PHE A 82 0.96 0.74 -25.26
CA PHE A 82 1.81 -0.45 -25.25
C PHE A 82 1.67 -1.26 -26.55
N ASP A 83 2.73 -1.92 -27.00
CA ASP A 83 2.79 -2.63 -28.28
C ASP A 83 1.80 -3.81 -28.35
N TYR A 84 1.50 -4.41 -27.19
CA TYR A 84 0.56 -5.53 -27.08
C TYR A 84 -0.91 -5.10 -27.01
N VAL A 85 -1.19 -3.79 -27.07
CA VAL A 85 -2.56 -3.25 -27.12
C VAL A 85 -2.99 -3.05 -28.56
N ASN A 86 -4.20 -3.48 -28.90
CA ASN A 86 -4.85 -3.11 -30.15
C ASN A 86 -5.54 -1.74 -29.98
N PRO A 87 -5.00 -0.63 -30.56
CA PRO A 87 -5.62 0.69 -30.43
C PRO A 87 -7.01 0.75 -31.10
N ASN A 88 -7.25 -0.11 -32.10
CA ASN A 88 -8.52 -0.24 -32.82
C ASN A 88 -9.45 -1.29 -32.19
N ALA A 89 -9.18 -1.73 -30.95
CA ALA A 89 -10.03 -2.69 -30.27
C ALA A 89 -11.49 -2.18 -30.20
N PRO A 90 -12.48 -2.96 -30.68
CA PRO A 90 -13.88 -2.57 -30.62
C PRO A 90 -14.29 -2.24 -29.19
N LYS A 91 -15.01 -1.11 -29.02
CA LYS A 91 -15.53 -0.70 -27.71
C LYS A 91 -16.99 -1.13 -27.60
N GLY A 92 -17.29 -1.98 -26.63
CA GLY A 92 -18.65 -2.45 -26.34
C GLY A 92 -18.71 -3.93 -26.02
N GLY A 93 -19.93 -4.45 -25.93
CA GLY A 93 -20.19 -5.83 -25.52
C GLY A 93 -20.18 -6.03 -24.01
N THR A 94 -20.32 -7.28 -23.59
CA THR A 94 -20.36 -7.67 -22.18
C THR A 94 -19.41 -8.83 -21.94
N LEU A 95 -18.48 -8.64 -21.00
CA LEU A 95 -17.63 -9.70 -20.48
C LEU A 95 -18.25 -10.23 -19.19
N VAL A 96 -18.54 -11.53 -19.14
CA VAL A 96 -19.04 -12.22 -17.95
C VAL A 96 -17.93 -13.09 -17.39
N LEU A 97 -17.48 -12.79 -16.17
CA LEU A 97 -16.45 -13.54 -15.48
C LEU A 97 -17.07 -14.29 -14.28
N PRO A 98 -16.79 -15.59 -14.09
CA PRO A 98 -17.28 -16.33 -12.94
C PRO A 98 -16.52 -15.92 -11.67
N ILE A 99 -17.22 -15.95 -10.54
CA ILE A 99 -16.63 -15.81 -9.20
C ILE A 99 -17.02 -17.03 -8.37
N THR A 100 -16.10 -17.51 -7.53
CA THR A 100 -16.27 -18.75 -6.76
C THR A 100 -16.59 -18.52 -5.29
N TYR A 101 -16.78 -17.27 -4.90
CA TYR A 101 -17.06 -16.86 -3.53
C TYR A 101 -18.24 -15.89 -3.49
N ALA A 102 -18.99 -15.94 -2.39
CA ALA A 102 -20.07 -14.99 -2.13
C ALA A 102 -19.48 -13.66 -1.63
N MET A 103 -20.23 -12.59 -1.85
CA MET A 103 -19.83 -11.26 -1.41
C MET A 103 -21.01 -10.48 -0.86
N ASP A 104 -20.77 -9.80 0.25
CA ASP A 104 -21.75 -9.06 1.03
C ASP A 104 -21.40 -7.57 1.17
N SER A 105 -20.19 -7.17 0.76
CA SER A 105 -19.68 -5.80 0.82
C SER A 105 -19.06 -5.36 -0.50
N VAL A 106 -19.12 -4.05 -0.76
CA VAL A 106 -18.38 -3.34 -1.81
C VAL A 106 -17.37 -2.34 -1.23
N SER A 107 -17.03 -2.49 0.05
CA SER A 107 -15.98 -1.69 0.70
C SER A 107 -14.60 -1.97 0.09
N PRO A 108 -13.67 -1.00 0.10
CA PRO A 108 -12.31 -1.18 -0.38
C PRO A 108 -11.57 -2.35 0.29
N THR A 109 -11.82 -2.54 1.59
CA THR A 109 -11.27 -3.65 2.39
C THR A 109 -11.74 -5.02 1.91
N SER A 110 -12.98 -5.12 1.39
CA SER A 110 -13.53 -6.38 0.85
C SER A 110 -13.06 -6.71 -0.57
N LYS A 111 -12.42 -5.76 -1.26
CA LYS A 111 -11.82 -5.91 -2.61
C LYS A 111 -12.74 -6.65 -3.59
N PRO A 112 -13.95 -6.12 -3.88
CA PRO A 112 -14.89 -6.79 -4.77
C PRO A 112 -14.27 -7.10 -6.16
N PRO A 113 -14.66 -8.17 -6.88
CA PRO A 113 -14.26 -8.41 -8.27
C PRO A 113 -14.49 -7.15 -9.10
N GLY A 114 -13.45 -6.67 -9.79
CA GLY A 114 -13.51 -5.41 -10.53
C GLY A 114 -13.14 -4.17 -9.72
N PHE A 115 -12.88 -4.28 -8.41
CA PHE A 115 -12.40 -3.21 -7.54
C PHE A 115 -11.19 -2.48 -8.14
N TYR A 116 -10.14 -3.23 -8.51
CA TYR A 116 -8.94 -2.67 -9.13
C TYR A 116 -9.15 -2.06 -10.53
N ARG A 117 -10.30 -2.30 -11.17
CA ARG A 117 -10.68 -1.63 -12.43
C ARG A 117 -11.53 -0.38 -12.21
N SER A 118 -11.94 -0.14 -10.96
CA SER A 118 -12.79 0.99 -10.59
C SER A 118 -12.09 2.13 -9.88
N TYR A 119 -10.81 1.96 -9.59
CA TYR A 119 -9.96 2.98 -8.99
C TYR A 119 -8.68 3.06 -9.79
N ASP A 120 -8.13 4.26 -9.89
CA ASP A 120 -6.83 4.50 -10.50
C ASP A 120 -5.71 4.19 -9.52
N HIS A 121 -4.53 3.94 -10.05
CA HIS A 121 -3.28 3.69 -9.31
C HIS A 121 -2.16 4.54 -9.90
N LEU A 122 -1.06 4.72 -9.16
CA LEU A 122 0.01 5.65 -9.55
C LEU A 122 0.71 5.22 -10.85
N LEU A 123 0.95 3.92 -11.01
CA LEU A 123 1.79 3.37 -12.09
C LEU A 123 1.13 2.19 -12.81
N GLU A 124 1.21 2.12 -14.13
CA GLU A 124 0.79 0.96 -14.91
C GLU A 124 1.98 0.05 -15.22
N ARG A 125 1.87 -1.26 -14.97
CA ARG A 125 2.91 -2.23 -15.32
C ARG A 125 2.82 -2.63 -16.79
N ALA A 126 3.90 -2.47 -17.55
CA ALA A 126 3.98 -3.05 -18.88
C ALA A 126 4.01 -4.59 -18.83
N GLY A 127 3.17 -5.22 -19.65
CA GLY A 127 3.01 -6.68 -19.72
C GLY A 127 4.12 -7.39 -20.47
N ASP A 128 4.90 -6.67 -21.28
CA ASP A 128 5.95 -7.18 -22.15
C ASP A 128 7.36 -6.71 -21.77
N GLU A 129 7.52 -6.29 -20.52
CA GLU A 129 8.80 -5.94 -19.91
C GLU A 129 9.07 -6.74 -18.62
N LEU A 130 10.35 -6.87 -18.28
CA LEU A 130 10.74 -7.51 -17.02
C LEU A 130 10.33 -6.62 -15.83
N SER A 131 10.56 -5.31 -15.95
CA SER A 131 10.32 -4.35 -14.88
C SER A 131 10.11 -2.93 -15.41
N GLY A 132 9.10 -2.75 -16.25
CA GLY A 132 8.64 -1.45 -16.72
C GLY A 132 7.34 -1.03 -16.02
N TYR A 133 7.39 0.09 -15.29
CA TYR A 133 6.22 0.70 -14.64
C TYR A 133 6.09 2.14 -15.10
N TYR A 134 5.02 2.46 -15.82
CA TYR A 134 4.81 3.74 -16.48
C TYR A 134 3.79 4.59 -15.73
N GLY A 135 3.87 5.90 -15.88
CA GLY A 135 2.93 6.83 -15.28
C GLY A 135 1.48 6.53 -15.69
N SER A 136 0.63 6.26 -14.69
CA SER A 136 -0.83 6.14 -14.84
C SER A 136 -1.49 7.40 -14.27
N LEU A 137 -1.98 7.36 -13.02
CA LEU A 137 -2.42 8.57 -12.31
C LEU A 137 -1.25 9.56 -12.08
N ALA A 138 -0.06 9.02 -11.84
CA ALA A 138 1.16 9.83 -11.87
C ALA A 138 1.55 10.09 -13.33
N GLU A 139 1.76 11.34 -13.70
CA GLU A 139 2.35 11.73 -14.98
C GLU A 139 3.82 11.31 -15.03
N SER A 140 4.54 11.53 -13.94
CA SER A 140 5.96 11.24 -13.83
C SER A 140 6.36 10.84 -12.41
N VAL A 141 7.50 10.17 -12.33
CA VAL A 141 8.11 9.69 -11.11
C VAL A 141 9.60 10.02 -11.10
N ALA A 142 10.11 10.41 -9.94
CA ALA A 142 11.53 10.55 -9.69
C ALA A 142 11.95 9.71 -8.48
N LEU A 143 13.21 9.27 -8.49
CA LEU A 143 13.83 8.51 -7.41
C LEU A 143 15.03 9.31 -6.90
N SER A 144 15.12 9.52 -5.58
CA SER A 144 16.26 10.19 -4.97
C SER A 144 17.56 9.41 -5.18
N ALA A 145 18.71 10.10 -5.08
CA ALA A 145 20.03 9.50 -5.27
C ALA A 145 20.32 8.35 -4.28
N ASP A 146 19.82 8.46 -3.04
CA ASP A 146 19.92 7.40 -2.02
C ASP A 146 18.89 6.26 -2.20
N ARG A 147 18.00 6.41 -3.19
CA ARG A 147 16.92 5.50 -3.57
C ARG A 147 15.89 5.27 -2.46
N ARG A 148 15.80 6.19 -1.49
CA ARG A 148 14.89 6.11 -0.34
C ARG A 148 13.64 6.98 -0.48
N THR A 149 13.57 7.79 -1.52
CA THR A 149 12.43 8.68 -1.75
C THR A 149 11.95 8.54 -3.18
N LEU A 150 10.65 8.23 -3.34
CA LEU A 150 9.95 8.34 -4.62
C LEU A 150 9.12 9.61 -4.61
N VAL A 151 9.21 10.40 -5.67
CA VAL A 151 8.38 11.60 -5.85
C VAL A 151 7.53 11.42 -7.09
N PHE A 152 6.22 11.60 -6.97
CA PHE A 152 5.26 11.51 -8.06
C PHE A 152 4.67 12.88 -8.34
N ARG A 153 4.56 13.23 -9.64
CA ARG A 153 3.72 14.33 -10.11
C ARG A 153 2.43 13.74 -10.66
N LEU A 154 1.29 14.15 -10.13
CA LEU A 154 -0.03 13.67 -10.54
C LEU A 154 -0.53 14.43 -11.77
N ARG A 155 -1.31 13.75 -12.61
CA ARG A 155 -1.99 14.36 -13.75
C ARG A 155 -3.06 15.36 -13.27
N PRO A 156 -3.01 16.64 -13.69
CA PRO A 156 -3.96 17.66 -13.24
C PRO A 156 -5.41 17.44 -13.72
N GLU A 157 -5.60 16.68 -14.80
CA GLU A 157 -6.91 16.32 -15.36
C GLU A 157 -7.60 15.16 -14.62
N ALA A 158 -6.89 14.49 -13.72
CA ALA A 158 -7.39 13.32 -13.00
C ALA A 158 -8.55 13.68 -12.08
N ARG A 159 -9.65 12.91 -12.20
CA ARG A 159 -10.90 13.21 -11.50
C ARG A 159 -11.67 11.93 -11.14
N TRP A 160 -12.38 12.01 -10.02
CA TRP A 160 -13.41 11.05 -9.63
C TRP A 160 -14.58 11.10 -10.64
N HIS A 161 -15.41 10.05 -10.66
CA HIS A 161 -16.60 10.01 -11.53
C HIS A 161 -17.66 11.07 -11.21
N ASP A 162 -17.57 11.71 -10.05
CA ASP A 162 -18.41 12.86 -9.69
C ASP A 162 -17.84 14.22 -10.15
N GLY A 163 -16.72 14.21 -10.90
CA GLY A 163 -16.07 15.39 -11.45
C GLY A 163 -15.08 16.07 -10.51
N THR A 164 -14.95 15.62 -9.27
CA THR A 164 -13.98 16.22 -8.33
C THR A 164 -12.56 15.83 -8.70
N PRO A 165 -11.58 16.76 -8.64
CA PRO A 165 -10.17 16.43 -8.86
C PRO A 165 -9.65 15.36 -7.90
N ILE A 166 -8.75 14.51 -8.40
CA ILE A 166 -7.92 13.61 -7.58
C ILE A 166 -6.65 14.38 -7.21
N THR A 167 -6.28 14.34 -5.93
CA THR A 167 -5.14 15.11 -5.42
C THR A 167 -4.13 14.24 -4.68
N ALA A 168 -2.95 14.78 -4.40
CA ALA A 168 -1.93 14.16 -3.56
C ALA A 168 -2.45 13.83 -2.16
N THR A 169 -3.45 14.56 -1.66
CA THR A 169 -4.14 14.23 -0.41
C THR A 169 -4.87 12.89 -0.49
N ASP A 170 -5.49 12.56 -1.62
CA ASP A 170 -6.14 11.26 -1.83
C ASP A 170 -5.11 10.13 -1.87
N VAL A 171 -3.97 10.35 -2.52
CA VAL A 171 -2.88 9.37 -2.58
C VAL A 171 -2.29 9.14 -1.19
N LYS A 172 -1.95 10.22 -0.47
CA LYS A 172 -1.46 10.13 0.91
C LYS A 172 -2.44 9.38 1.79
N PHE A 173 -3.72 9.78 1.78
CA PHE A 173 -4.76 9.11 2.56
C PHE A 173 -4.82 7.61 2.23
N SER A 174 -4.76 7.25 0.95
CA SER A 174 -4.83 5.86 0.51
C SER A 174 -3.65 5.04 1.03
N LEU A 175 -2.43 5.52 0.86
CA LEU A 175 -1.23 4.83 1.32
C LEU A 175 -1.21 4.73 2.85
N ASP A 176 -1.50 5.82 3.57
CA ASP A 176 -1.61 5.81 5.04
C ASP A 176 -2.66 4.79 5.51
N THR A 177 -3.82 4.76 4.83
CA THR A 177 -4.90 3.80 5.11
C THR A 177 -4.43 2.36 4.90
N PHE A 178 -3.77 2.05 3.79
CA PHE A 178 -3.33 0.68 3.51
C PHE A 178 -2.11 0.22 4.31
N CYS A 179 -1.28 1.15 4.80
CA CYS A 179 -0.23 0.87 5.78
C CYS A 179 -0.80 0.52 7.16
N ASP A 180 -2.05 0.89 7.46
CA ASP A 180 -2.67 0.60 8.76
C ASP A 180 -3.11 -0.88 8.84
N ASP A 181 -2.38 -1.65 9.64
CA ASP A 181 -2.65 -3.06 9.92
C ASP A 181 -4.02 -3.29 10.56
N TYR A 182 -4.59 -2.27 11.22
CA TYR A 182 -5.95 -2.33 11.76
C TYR A 182 -7.01 -2.70 10.71
N LEU A 183 -6.77 -2.36 9.44
CA LEU A 183 -7.72 -2.59 8.37
C LEU A 183 -7.76 -4.04 7.86
N ALA A 184 -6.82 -4.89 8.30
CA ALA A 184 -6.66 -6.28 7.83
C ALA A 184 -6.74 -6.41 6.30
N SER A 185 -6.30 -5.36 5.58
CA SER A 185 -6.46 -5.25 4.13
C SER A 185 -5.46 -6.14 3.37
N GLY A 186 -4.53 -6.79 4.09
CA GLY A 186 -3.40 -7.54 3.53
C GLY A 186 -2.33 -6.65 2.90
N TRP A 187 -2.45 -5.33 2.98
CA TRP A 187 -1.48 -4.38 2.45
C TRP A 187 -0.42 -3.93 3.46
N ALA A 188 -0.70 -3.98 4.77
CA ALA A 188 0.20 -3.47 5.80
C ALA A 188 1.60 -4.12 5.72
N ASP A 189 1.67 -5.46 5.76
CA ASP A 189 2.93 -6.22 5.66
C ASP A 189 3.74 -5.87 4.40
N VAL A 190 3.08 -5.70 3.26
CA VAL A 190 3.75 -5.39 1.98
C VAL A 190 4.09 -3.91 1.83
N LEU A 191 3.55 -3.05 2.70
CA LEU A 191 3.79 -1.61 2.72
C LEU A 191 4.68 -1.16 3.88
N GLU A 192 5.19 -2.07 4.72
CA GLU A 192 6.11 -1.75 5.83
C GLU A 192 7.37 -1.00 5.40
N TRP A 193 7.71 -1.03 4.12
CA TRP A 193 8.82 -0.27 3.57
C TRP A 193 8.56 1.24 3.55
N ILE A 194 7.30 1.67 3.49
CA ILE A 194 6.89 3.08 3.52
C ILE A 194 6.95 3.57 4.97
N THR A 195 7.78 4.59 5.22
CA THR A 195 7.91 5.22 6.55
C THR A 195 7.08 6.48 6.69
N ARG A 196 6.84 7.19 5.59
CA ARG A 196 6.07 8.43 5.55
C ARG A 196 5.61 8.70 4.13
N VAL A 197 4.42 9.29 4.00
CA VAL A 197 3.94 9.89 2.75
C VAL A 197 3.63 11.36 3.00
N ASP A 198 4.20 12.24 2.20
CA ASP A 198 3.92 13.68 2.23
C ASP A 198 3.19 14.12 0.95
N ALA A 199 2.41 15.19 1.07
CA ALA A 199 1.66 15.81 -0.02
C ALA A 199 1.88 17.34 0.02
N PRO A 200 3.09 17.84 -0.33
CA PRO A 200 3.45 19.25 -0.19
C PRO A 200 2.67 20.19 -1.12
N GLY A 201 1.97 19.64 -2.12
CA GLY A 201 1.08 20.38 -3.00
C GLY A 201 0.00 19.46 -3.59
N PRO A 202 -0.97 20.00 -4.33
CA PRO A 202 -2.12 19.23 -4.81
C PRO A 202 -1.76 18.09 -5.77
N HIS A 203 -0.61 18.18 -6.46
CA HIS A 203 -0.18 17.19 -7.46
C HIS A 203 1.20 16.61 -7.16
N THR A 204 1.75 16.80 -5.96
CA THR A 204 3.07 16.26 -5.60
C THR A 204 2.90 15.29 -4.45
N VAL A 205 3.30 14.03 -4.65
CA VAL A 205 3.33 13.00 -3.61
C VAL A 205 4.78 12.59 -3.37
N VAL A 206 5.20 12.55 -2.10
CA VAL A 206 6.54 12.12 -1.70
C VAL A 206 6.40 10.89 -0.81
N VAL A 207 6.96 9.76 -1.24
CA VAL A 207 6.96 8.49 -0.50
C VAL A 207 8.36 8.22 0.02
N HIS A 208 8.51 8.20 1.34
CA HIS A 208 9.76 7.92 2.04
C HIS A 208 9.83 6.44 2.43
N ALA A 209 11.01 5.85 2.26
CA ALA A 209 11.22 4.42 2.41
C ALA A 209 12.37 4.04 3.36
N ASN A 210 12.18 2.99 4.16
CA ASN A 210 13.24 2.36 4.97
C ASN A 210 14.05 1.31 4.20
N SER A 211 13.74 1.07 2.92
CA SER A 211 14.48 0.22 1.99
C SER A 211 14.60 0.90 0.62
N ASP A 212 15.23 0.25 -0.36
CA ASP A 212 15.29 0.74 -1.74
C ASP A 212 13.87 0.81 -2.32
N ALA A 213 13.34 2.03 -2.48
CA ALA A 213 11.97 2.29 -2.88
C ALA A 213 11.67 1.78 -4.30
N ALA A 214 12.67 1.79 -5.19
CA ALA A 214 12.49 1.34 -6.55
C ALA A 214 12.12 -0.15 -6.62
N LYS A 215 12.63 -0.98 -5.69
CA LYS A 215 12.32 -2.42 -5.66
C LYS A 215 10.84 -2.71 -5.40
N GLN A 216 10.11 -1.75 -4.86
CA GLN A 216 8.72 -1.89 -4.41
C GLN A 216 7.71 -1.21 -5.33
N VAL A 217 8.15 -0.60 -6.45
CA VAL A 217 7.26 0.15 -7.37
C VAL A 217 6.16 -0.72 -7.98
N ASN A 218 6.38 -2.03 -8.03
CA ASN A 218 5.35 -2.99 -8.45
C ASN A 218 4.11 -2.93 -7.56
N ILE A 219 4.29 -2.69 -6.26
CA ILE A 219 3.20 -2.61 -5.29
C ILE A 219 2.38 -1.34 -5.55
N LEU A 220 3.06 -0.22 -5.81
CA LEU A 220 2.42 1.07 -6.14
C LEU A 220 1.64 1.03 -7.46
N GLY A 221 1.93 0.09 -8.35
CA GLY A 221 1.15 -0.15 -9.56
C GLY A 221 -0.13 -0.97 -9.37
N TYR A 222 -0.41 -1.46 -8.15
CA TYR A 222 -1.64 -2.19 -7.84
C TYR A 222 -2.48 -1.55 -6.73
N ILE A 223 -1.91 -0.59 -5.97
CA ILE A 223 -2.64 0.06 -4.88
C ILE A 223 -3.64 1.06 -5.47
N PRO A 224 -4.95 0.84 -5.24
CA PRO A 224 -5.97 1.76 -5.70
C PRO A 224 -5.98 3.02 -4.86
N ILE A 225 -6.12 4.18 -5.50
CA ILE A 225 -6.32 5.44 -4.80
C ILE A 225 -7.80 5.58 -4.47
N VAL A 226 -8.10 5.84 -3.20
CA VAL A 226 -9.46 5.97 -2.65
C VAL A 226 -9.76 7.42 -2.23
N PRO A 227 -11.02 7.86 -2.28
CA PRO A 227 -11.37 9.26 -2.04
C PRO A 227 -11.24 9.64 -0.56
N ALA A 228 -10.24 10.45 -0.22
CA ALA A 228 -9.95 10.84 1.17
C ALA A 228 -11.15 11.50 1.83
N ARG A 229 -11.79 12.46 1.14
CA ARG A 229 -12.98 13.18 1.63
C ARG A 229 -14.15 12.28 2.01
N TYR A 230 -14.29 11.13 1.34
CA TYR A 230 -15.38 10.20 1.58
C TYR A 230 -15.06 9.33 2.79
N TRP A 231 -13.83 8.83 2.87
CA TRP A 231 -13.40 7.88 3.88
C TRP A 231 -12.94 8.52 5.19
N ALA A 232 -12.47 9.77 5.20
CA ALA A 232 -12.03 10.47 6.42
C ALA A 232 -13.13 10.61 7.49
N LYS A 233 -14.41 10.42 7.12
CA LYS A 233 -15.56 10.48 8.03
C LYS A 233 -16.28 9.14 8.18
N ARG A 234 -15.72 8.06 7.63
CA ARG A 234 -16.36 6.75 7.54
C ARG A 234 -15.37 5.66 7.94
N ASP A 235 -15.89 4.62 8.56
CA ASP A 235 -15.09 3.45 8.89
C ASP A 235 -14.96 2.56 7.63
N VAL A 236 -13.77 2.54 7.02
CA VAL A 236 -13.46 1.77 5.80
C VAL A 236 -13.48 0.26 6.04
N THR A 237 -13.43 -0.20 7.30
CA THR A 237 -13.58 -1.61 7.66
C THR A 237 -15.03 -2.08 7.63
N ARG A 238 -16.00 -1.15 7.66
CA ARG A 238 -17.41 -1.51 7.67
C ARG A 238 -17.87 -2.00 6.30
N PRO A 239 -18.73 -3.03 6.27
CA PRO A 239 -19.41 -3.42 5.04
C PRO A 239 -20.15 -2.24 4.42
N ALA A 240 -19.93 -2.04 3.12
CA ALA A 240 -20.61 -1.02 2.34
C ALA A 240 -21.54 -1.69 1.32
N ARG A 241 -22.75 -1.14 1.14
CA ARG A 241 -23.70 -1.59 0.11
C ARG A 241 -23.68 -0.72 -1.14
N GLU A 242 -23.41 0.56 -0.96
CA GLU A 242 -23.25 1.53 -2.04
C GLU A 242 -21.76 1.72 -2.33
N PRO A 243 -21.36 1.74 -3.61
CA PRO A 243 -19.96 2.00 -3.95
C PRO A 243 -19.57 3.41 -3.51
N PRO A 244 -18.38 3.58 -2.92
CA PRO A 244 -17.75 4.89 -2.76
C PRO A 244 -17.54 5.55 -4.13
N PRO A 245 -17.24 6.87 -4.17
CA PRO A 245 -16.77 7.51 -5.39
C PRO A 245 -15.59 6.74 -5.99
N GLN A 246 -15.69 6.43 -7.28
CA GLN A 246 -14.74 5.66 -8.07
C GLN A 246 -14.06 6.59 -9.09
N SER A 247 -12.91 6.18 -9.64
CA SER A 247 -12.14 7.01 -10.58
C SER A 247 -11.75 6.29 -11.87
N GLY A 248 -11.61 4.96 -11.83
CA GLY A 248 -11.10 4.17 -12.96
C GLY A 248 -12.04 4.09 -14.18
N PRO A 249 -11.62 3.37 -15.24
CA PRO A 249 -12.34 3.30 -16.52
C PRO A 249 -13.70 2.58 -16.45
N TYR A 250 -13.99 1.87 -15.35
CA TYR A 250 -15.26 1.23 -15.08
C TYR A 250 -15.79 1.60 -13.70
N ARG A 251 -17.11 1.70 -13.56
CA ARG A 251 -17.77 1.95 -12.25
C ARG A 251 -18.78 0.88 -11.92
N LEU A 252 -18.97 0.61 -10.64
CA LEU A 252 -19.96 -0.34 -10.16
C LEU A 252 -21.36 0.26 -10.28
N THR A 253 -22.22 -0.32 -11.12
CA THR A 253 -23.57 0.21 -11.40
C THR A 253 -24.69 -0.66 -10.86
N ALA A 254 -24.44 -1.95 -10.61
CA ALA A 254 -25.43 -2.82 -9.99
C ALA A 254 -24.77 -3.85 -9.06
N VAL A 255 -25.42 -4.08 -7.92
CA VAL A 255 -25.00 -5.03 -6.89
C VAL A 255 -26.14 -6.02 -6.63
N SER A 256 -25.92 -7.29 -6.95
CA SER A 256 -26.76 -8.40 -6.51
C SER A 256 -25.97 -9.20 -5.48
N GLN A 257 -26.21 -8.92 -4.20
CA GLN A 257 -25.46 -9.51 -3.08
C GLN A 257 -25.43 -11.04 -3.17
N GLY A 258 -24.25 -11.61 -2.97
CA GLY A 258 -24.00 -13.05 -3.08
C GLY A 258 -24.12 -13.63 -4.49
N ARG A 259 -24.35 -12.83 -5.54
CA ARG A 259 -24.61 -13.32 -6.91
C ARG A 259 -23.73 -12.67 -7.96
N ASN A 260 -23.90 -11.38 -8.22
CA ASN A 260 -23.17 -10.69 -9.28
C ASN A 260 -22.99 -9.20 -9.00
N LEU A 261 -21.95 -8.64 -9.63
CA LEU A 261 -21.67 -7.22 -9.69
C LEU A 261 -21.61 -6.81 -11.16
N THR A 262 -22.21 -5.67 -11.50
CA THR A 262 -22.15 -5.12 -12.85
C THR A 262 -21.28 -3.87 -12.86
N TYR A 263 -20.22 -3.91 -13.67
CA TYR A 263 -19.35 -2.77 -13.91
C TYR A 263 -19.61 -2.21 -15.32
N THR A 264 -19.84 -0.91 -15.42
CA THR A 264 -20.09 -0.23 -16.69
C THR A 264 -18.93 0.70 -17.00
N ARG A 265 -18.50 0.73 -18.27
CA ARG A 265 -17.48 1.67 -18.75
C ARG A 265 -17.94 3.11 -18.47
N VAL A 266 -17.04 3.93 -17.96
CA VAL A 266 -17.29 5.36 -17.78
C VAL A 266 -17.01 6.07 -19.11
N PRO A 267 -18.03 6.66 -19.78
CA PRO A 267 -17.86 7.23 -21.11
C PRO A 267 -16.87 8.39 -21.16
N ASP A 268 -16.83 9.17 -20.08
CA ASP A 268 -16.06 10.38 -19.86
C ASP A 268 -14.93 10.15 -18.83
N TYR A 269 -14.38 8.94 -18.79
CA TYR A 269 -13.18 8.64 -18.02
C TYR A 269 -12.04 9.59 -18.43
N TRP A 270 -11.21 9.97 -17.46
CA TRP A 270 -10.28 11.08 -17.60
C TRP A 270 -9.02 10.76 -18.40
N GLY A 271 -8.61 9.49 -18.47
CA GLY A 271 -7.45 9.01 -19.20
C GLY A 271 -7.73 7.94 -20.24
#